data_AF-A0A956SUD2-F1
#
_entry.id   AF-A0A956SUD2-F1
#
_cell.length_a   1.000
_cell.length_b   1.000
_cell.length_c   1.000
_cell.angle_alpha   90.00
_cell.angle_beta   90.00
_cell.angle_gamma   90.00
#
_symmetry.space_group_name_H-M   'P 1'
#
loop_
_entity.id
_entity.type
_entity.pdbx_description
1 polymer ?
#
loop_
_entity_poly.entity_id
_entity_poly.type
_entity_poly.pdbx_seq_one_letter_code
_entity_poly.pdbx_strand_id
1 'polypeptide(L)'
;MSLHQPVNQAPVAASRLAGRRERWIAIAGNPNTGKTALFNAITGLRQKVGNYPGVTVERKIGTVVLPGGTAAKCVDLPGCYSLVARGQDEQIAHDVLVGQVDDLPEPEAVILVADASNLQRNLYLASQIQEMGTPCVLALNMMDVA
;
A
#
# COMPACT_ATOMS: atom_id res chain seq x y z
N MET A 1 28.37 -14.70 35.44
CA MET A 1 28.21 -15.38 34.13
C MET A 1 26.72 -15.30 33.79
N SER A 2 26.27 -14.15 33.28
CA SER A 2 24.84 -13.88 33.06
C SER A 2 24.49 -14.28 31.63
N LEU A 3 23.60 -15.26 31.49
CA LEU A 3 23.11 -15.74 30.20
C LEU A 3 22.28 -14.63 29.54
N HIS A 4 22.84 -13.99 28.52
CA HIS A 4 22.08 -13.23 27.55
C HIS A 4 21.13 -14.19 26.83
N GLN A 5 19.87 -14.23 27.26
CA GLN A 5 18.83 -14.81 26.43
C GLN A 5 18.57 -13.86 25.25
N PRO A 6 18.52 -14.36 24.00
CA PRO A 6 18.14 -13.53 22.87
C PRO A 6 16.69 -13.10 23.05
N VAL A 7 16.45 -11.79 22.99
CA VAL A 7 15.12 -11.20 22.88
C VAL A 7 14.58 -11.61 21.51
N ASN A 8 13.87 -12.74 21.45
CA ASN A 8 13.14 -13.16 20.26
C ASN A 8 11.87 -12.30 20.12
N GLN A 9 12.03 -11.05 19.70
CA GLN A 9 10.91 -10.23 19.25
C GLN A 9 10.52 -10.70 17.85
N ALA A 10 9.41 -11.41 17.74
CA ALA A 10 8.72 -11.57 16.47
C ALA A 10 8.47 -10.16 15.88
N PRO A 11 8.60 -9.96 14.56
CA PRO A 11 8.42 -8.65 13.95
C PRO A 11 7.02 -8.12 14.27
N VAL A 12 6.94 -6.87 14.74
CA VAL A 12 5.68 -6.18 15.11
C VAL A 12 4.62 -6.27 13.99
N ALA A 13 5.05 -6.35 12.73
CA ALA A 13 4.19 -6.57 11.57
C ALA A 13 3.41 -7.90 11.60
N ALA A 14 4.03 -9.00 12.04
CA ALA A 14 3.37 -10.31 12.12
C ALA A 14 2.30 -10.37 13.21
N SER A 15 2.50 -9.62 14.31
CA SER A 15 1.56 -9.53 15.43
C SER A 15 0.26 -8.81 15.05
N ARG A 16 0.33 -7.75 14.22
CA ARG A 16 -0.87 -7.03 13.73
C ARG A 16 -1.72 -7.84 12.73
N LEU A 17 -1.07 -8.72 11.96
CA LEU A 17 -1.71 -9.55 10.94
C LEU A 17 -2.49 -10.75 11.50
N ALA A 18 -2.29 -11.09 12.78
CA ALA A 18 -2.93 -12.23 13.44
C ALA A 18 -4.19 -11.77 14.20
N GLY A 19 -5.37 -12.00 13.62
CA GLY A 19 -6.65 -11.86 14.33
C GLY A 19 -7.73 -11.00 13.65
N ARG A 20 -7.42 -10.29 12.57
CA ARG A 20 -8.43 -9.51 11.80
C ARG A 20 -9.22 -10.41 10.85
N ARG A 21 -10.54 -10.22 10.81
CA ARG A 21 -11.48 -10.95 9.92
C ARG A 21 -11.22 -10.71 8.43
N GLU A 22 -10.64 -9.56 8.07
CA GLU A 22 -10.26 -9.22 6.70
C GLU A 22 -9.02 -8.30 6.72
N ARG A 23 -7.99 -8.66 5.94
CA ARG A 23 -6.72 -7.90 5.86
C ARG A 23 -6.76 -6.89 4.74
N TRP A 24 -6.25 -5.68 4.97
CA TRP A 24 -6.21 -4.61 3.98
C TRP A 24 -4.79 -4.19 3.63
N ILE A 25 -4.50 -4.12 2.34
CA ILE A 25 -3.21 -3.70 1.77
C ILE A 25 -3.47 -2.53 0.82
N ALA A 26 -2.69 -1.46 0.94
CA ALA A 26 -2.73 -0.36 -0.01
C ALA A 26 -1.60 -0.49 -1.04
N ILE A 27 -1.86 -0.14 -2.31
CA ILE A 27 -0.84 0.06 -3.33
C ILE A 27 -0.69 1.56 -3.55
N ALA A 28 0.50 2.08 -3.26
CA ALA A 28 0.85 3.48 -3.37
C ALA A 28 2.06 3.66 -4.30
N GLY A 29 2.30 4.89 -4.76
CA GLY A 29 3.38 5.20 -5.69
C GLY A 29 3.02 6.32 -6.65
N ASN A 30 4.03 6.86 -7.32
CA ASN A 30 3.87 7.99 -8.21
C ASN A 30 2.96 7.65 -9.41
N PRO A 31 2.37 8.64 -10.10
CA PRO A 31 1.75 8.43 -11.40
C PRO A 31 2.68 7.67 -12.35
N ASN A 32 2.11 6.79 -13.18
CA ASN A 32 2.82 6.04 -14.22
C ASN A 32 3.92 5.06 -13.76
N THR A 33 4.01 4.69 -12.47
CA THR A 33 5.02 3.70 -11.99
C THR A 33 4.62 2.25 -12.18
N GLY A 34 3.42 1.97 -12.72
CA GLY A 34 2.90 0.61 -12.91
C GLY A 34 2.03 0.06 -11.77
N LYS A 35 1.55 0.90 -10.84
CA LYS A 35 0.61 0.51 -9.77
C LYS A 35 -0.57 -0.31 -10.27
N THR A 36 -1.33 0.20 -11.25
CA THR A 36 -2.50 -0.50 -11.79
C THR A 36 -2.11 -1.82 -12.48
N ALA A 37 -0.93 -1.90 -13.09
CA ALA A 37 -0.44 -3.16 -13.67
C ALA A 37 -0.15 -4.20 -12.57
N LEU A 38 0.51 -3.80 -11.49
CA LEU A 38 0.73 -4.65 -10.32
C LEU A 38 -0.58 -5.07 -9.66
N PHE A 39 -1.50 -4.12 -9.44
CA PHE A 39 -2.83 -4.38 -8.88
C PHE A 39 -3.58 -5.43 -9.71
N ASN A 40 -3.61 -5.28 -11.03
CA ASN A 40 -4.25 -6.23 -11.93
C ASN A 40 -3.57 -7.60 -11.89
N ALA A 41 -2.23 -7.64 -11.83
CA ALA A 41 -1.48 -8.89 -11.77
C ALA A 41 -1.79 -9.70 -10.50
N ILE A 42 -1.97 -9.04 -9.35
CA ILE A 42 -2.20 -9.72 -8.07
C ILE A 42 -3.68 -9.99 -7.76
N THR A 43 -4.61 -9.23 -8.35
CA THR A 43 -6.07 -9.38 -8.11
C THR A 43 -6.80 -10.13 -9.23
N GLY A 44 -6.25 -10.14 -10.44
CA GLY A 44 -6.88 -10.72 -11.63
C GLY A 44 -8.26 -10.10 -11.88
N LEU A 45 -9.27 -10.95 -12.08
CA LEU A 45 -10.66 -10.53 -12.33
C LEU A 45 -11.45 -10.23 -11.05
N ARG A 46 -10.87 -10.42 -9.85
CA ARG A 46 -11.56 -10.26 -8.56
C ARG A 46 -11.46 -8.83 -8.05
N GLN A 47 -11.89 -7.88 -8.87
CA GLN A 47 -11.81 -6.45 -8.58
C GLN A 47 -13.16 -5.76 -8.77
N LYS A 48 -13.36 -4.68 -8.03
CA LYS A 48 -14.48 -3.76 -8.14
C LYS A 48 -13.93 -2.36 -8.36
N VAL A 49 -14.55 -1.65 -9.29
CA VAL A 49 -14.25 -0.24 -9.59
C VAL A 49 -15.46 0.58 -9.17
N GLY A 50 -15.20 1.68 -8.47
CA GLY A 50 -16.20 2.67 -8.08
C GLY A 50 -15.53 4.03 -7.94
N ASN A 51 -16.11 4.93 -7.16
CA ASN A 51 -15.49 6.20 -6.81
C ASN A 51 -15.31 6.31 -5.30
N TYR A 52 -14.36 7.14 -4.86
CA TYR A 52 -14.29 7.55 -3.46
C TYR A 52 -15.52 8.40 -3.07
N PRO A 53 -15.95 8.40 -1.79
CA PRO A 53 -17.13 9.13 -1.35
C PRO A 53 -17.05 10.64 -1.70
N GLY A 54 -18.10 11.15 -2.33
CA GLY A 54 -18.24 12.59 -2.60
C GLY A 54 -17.34 13.14 -3.72
N VAL A 55 -16.58 12.30 -4.42
CA VAL A 55 -15.61 12.73 -5.43
C VAL A 55 -15.66 11.85 -6.69
N THR A 56 -15.10 12.34 -7.79
CA THR A 56 -15.04 11.61 -9.08
C THR A 56 -13.78 10.76 -9.25
N VAL A 57 -12.93 10.67 -8.22
CA VAL A 57 -11.70 9.89 -8.26
C VAL A 57 -12.04 8.41 -8.19
N GLU A 58 -11.53 7.66 -9.17
CA GLU A 58 -11.75 6.22 -9.28
C GLU A 58 -11.12 5.47 -8.10
N ARG A 59 -11.86 4.51 -7.56
CA ARG A 59 -11.46 3.62 -6.48
C ARG A 59 -11.47 2.18 -6.98
N LYS A 60 -10.31 1.52 -6.99
CA LYS A 60 -10.19 0.09 -7.31
C LYS A 60 -9.91 -0.71 -6.06
N ILE A 61 -10.75 -1.70 -5.81
CA ILE A 61 -10.58 -2.64 -4.70
C ILE A 61 -10.63 -4.06 -5.25
N GLY A 62 -9.65 -4.88 -4.90
CA GLY A 62 -9.58 -6.26 -5.33
C GLY A 62 -9.28 -7.22 -4.19
N THR A 63 -9.42 -8.51 -4.47
CA THR A 63 -9.07 -9.58 -3.53
C THR A 63 -7.85 -10.33 -4.03
N VAL A 64 -6.83 -10.40 -3.19
CA VAL A 64 -5.61 -11.20 -3.40
C VAL A 64 -5.66 -12.43 -2.49
N VAL A 65 -5.21 -13.57 -3.00
CA VAL A 65 -5.03 -14.79 -2.20
C VAL A 65 -3.56 -14.90 -1.86
N LEU A 66 -3.24 -14.78 -0.57
CA LEU A 66 -1.88 -14.90 -0.05
C LEU A 66 -1.44 -16.38 -0.02
N PRO A 67 -0.12 -16.65 0.06
CA PRO A 67 0.38 -17.98 0.35
C PRO A 67 -0.32 -18.59 1.57
N GLY A 68 -0.75 -19.85 1.47
CA GLY A 68 -1.57 -20.50 2.50
C GLY A 68 -3.08 -20.27 2.37
N GLY A 69 -3.55 -19.66 1.28
CA GLY A 69 -4.98 -19.57 0.93
C GLY A 69 -5.77 -18.49 1.65
N THR A 70 -5.10 -17.66 2.47
CA THR A 70 -5.76 -16.53 3.15
C THR A 70 -6.10 -15.44 2.14
N ALA A 71 -7.35 -14.97 2.14
CA ALA A 71 -7.74 -13.80 1.35
C ALA A 71 -7.38 -12.48 2.05
N ALA A 72 -6.90 -11.51 1.28
CA ALA A 72 -6.75 -10.12 1.67
C ALA A 72 -7.42 -9.20 0.64
N LYS A 73 -7.80 -8.00 1.08
CA LYS A 73 -8.25 -6.91 0.24
C LYS A 73 -7.09 -6.02 -0.12
N CYS A 74 -7.10 -5.54 -1.36
CA CYS A 74 -6.14 -4.61 -1.88
C CYS A 74 -6.87 -3.39 -2.41
N VAL A 75 -6.37 -2.19 -2.14
CA VAL A 75 -6.86 -0.94 -2.74
C VAL A 75 -5.74 -0.28 -3.55
N ASP A 76 -6.03 0.12 -4.79
CA ASP A 76 -5.13 0.94 -5.63
C ASP A 76 -5.36 2.40 -5.27
N LEU A 77 -4.34 3.08 -4.74
CA LEU A 77 -4.44 4.50 -4.42
C LEU A 77 -4.22 5.36 -5.68
N PRO A 78 -4.81 6.57 -5.72
CA PRO A 78 -4.45 7.56 -6.72
C PRO A 78 -2.93 7.79 -6.75
N GLY A 79 -2.38 7.96 -7.95
CA GLY A 79 -0.96 8.26 -8.08
C GLY A 79 -0.67 9.66 -7.56
N CYS A 80 0.18 9.78 -6.54
CA CYS A 80 0.59 11.06 -5.98
C CYS A 80 2.12 11.15 -5.92
N TYR A 81 2.66 12.37 -5.91
CA TYR A 81 4.11 12.58 -5.74
C TYR A 81 4.50 12.82 -4.28
N SER A 82 3.53 13.10 -3.41
CA SER A 82 3.71 13.34 -1.98
C SER A 82 2.40 13.14 -1.22
N LEU A 83 2.46 12.90 0.08
CA LEU A 83 1.30 12.92 0.98
C LEU A 83 0.94 14.32 1.49
N VAL A 84 1.60 15.38 1.01
CA VAL A 84 1.19 16.75 1.31
C VAL A 84 -0.08 17.03 0.50
N ALA A 85 -1.23 17.04 1.18
CA ALA A 85 -2.56 17.15 0.57
C ALA A 85 -2.82 18.52 -0.10
N ARG A 86 -2.21 18.72 -1.27
CA ARG A 86 -2.38 19.91 -2.12
C ARG A 86 -3.41 19.71 -3.22
N GLY A 87 -3.80 18.47 -3.47
CA GLY A 87 -4.80 18.06 -4.46
C GLY A 87 -5.63 16.88 -3.95
N GLN A 88 -6.64 16.52 -4.74
CA GLN A 88 -7.61 15.50 -4.38
C GLN A 88 -6.97 14.11 -4.31
N ASP A 89 -6.04 13.80 -5.21
CA ASP A 89 -5.32 12.52 -5.23
C ASP A 89 -4.43 12.38 -3.98
N GLU A 90 -3.69 13.43 -3.61
CA GLU A 90 -2.87 13.46 -2.40
C GLU A 90 -3.72 13.32 -1.13
N GLN A 91 -4.85 14.03 -1.06
CA GLN A 91 -5.76 13.97 0.08
C GLN A 91 -6.34 12.56 0.24
N ILE A 92 -6.83 11.95 -0.85
CA ILE A 92 -7.38 10.60 -0.82
C ILE A 92 -6.29 9.59 -0.42
N ALA A 93 -5.10 9.68 -0.99
CA ALA A 93 -4.01 8.79 -0.64
C ALA A 93 -3.66 8.89 0.85
N HIS A 94 -3.55 10.11 1.38
CA HIS A 94 -3.34 10.36 2.80
C HIS A 94 -4.45 9.74 3.66
N ASP A 95 -5.72 10.07 3.37
CA ASP A 95 -6.87 9.68 4.19
C ASP A 95 -7.06 8.17 4.23
N VAL A 96 -6.81 7.47 3.11
CA VAL A 96 -6.81 6.00 3.11
C VAL A 96 -5.73 5.46 4.03
N LEU A 97 -4.50 5.98 3.93
CA LEU A 97 -3.36 5.48 4.70
C LEU A 97 -3.51 5.71 6.21
N VAL A 98 -4.26 6.74 6.64
CA VAL A 98 -4.56 7.00 8.05
C VAL A 98 -5.93 6.51 8.51
N GLY A 99 -6.66 5.76 7.67
CA GLY A 99 -7.96 5.18 8.03
C GLY A 99 -9.10 6.18 8.21
N GLN A 100 -9.09 7.28 7.45
CA GLN A 100 -10.10 8.35 7.47
C GLN A 100 -11.16 8.24 6.36
N VAL A 101 -11.11 7.21 5.52
CA VAL A 101 -12.11 6.96 4.48
C VAL A 101 -13.16 5.97 4.99
N ASP A 102 -14.44 6.35 4.93
CA ASP A 102 -15.51 5.68 5.65
C ASP A 102 -15.55 4.15 5.48
N ASP A 103 -15.92 3.56 4.38
CA ASP A 103 -16.05 2.10 4.22
C ASP A 103 -14.71 1.36 3.98
N LEU A 104 -13.58 1.96 4.36
CA LEU A 104 -12.24 1.49 4.05
C LEU A 104 -11.32 1.51 5.29
N PRO A 105 -11.10 0.36 5.95
CA PRO A 105 -10.23 0.30 7.13
C PRO A 105 -8.79 0.75 6.84
N GLU A 106 -8.12 1.27 7.86
CA GLU A 106 -6.69 1.57 7.82
C GLU A 106 -5.90 0.34 7.31
N PRO A 107 -5.06 0.51 6.26
CA PRO A 107 -4.25 -0.58 5.72
C PRO A 107 -3.25 -1.12 6.74
N GLU A 108 -3.10 -2.44 6.77
CA GLU A 108 -2.11 -3.11 7.62
C GLU A 108 -0.71 -3.14 7.00
N ALA A 109 -0.64 -2.94 5.68
CA ALA A 109 0.60 -2.84 4.94
C ALA A 109 0.43 -1.99 3.66
N VAL A 110 1.54 -1.45 3.17
CA VAL A 110 1.60 -0.67 1.92
C VAL A 110 2.61 -1.30 0.97
N ILE A 111 2.21 -1.50 -0.28
CA ILE A 111 3.11 -1.81 -1.38
C ILE A 111 3.42 -0.49 -2.09
N LEU A 112 4.67 -0.04 -1.98
CA LEU A 112 5.19 1.14 -2.64
C LEU A 112 5.73 0.75 -4.03
N VAL A 113 5.08 1.19 -5.10
CA VAL A 113 5.54 0.93 -6.48
C VAL A 113 6.39 2.08 -6.96
N ALA A 114 7.67 1.81 -7.19
CA ALA A 114 8.65 2.80 -7.63
C ALA A 114 9.20 2.43 -9.00
N ASP A 115 9.29 3.43 -9.89
CA ASP A 115 10.01 3.32 -11.16
C ASP A 115 11.52 3.42 -10.93
N ALA A 116 12.24 2.34 -11.26
CA ALA A 116 13.69 2.22 -11.07
C ALA A 116 14.48 3.24 -11.90
N SER A 117 13.97 3.65 -13.07
CA SER A 117 14.62 4.66 -13.93
C SER A 117 14.53 6.08 -13.35
N ASN A 118 13.62 6.32 -12.40
CA ASN A 118 13.39 7.62 -11.77
C ASN A 118 13.34 7.52 -10.24
N LEU A 119 14.28 6.73 -9.67
CA LEU A 119 14.24 6.32 -8.28
C LEU A 119 14.23 7.50 -7.29
N GLN A 120 15.04 8.54 -7.50
CA GLN A 120 15.12 9.70 -6.60
C GLN A 120 13.75 10.36 -6.38
N ARG A 121 12.96 10.51 -7.44
CA ARG A 121 11.61 11.08 -7.36
C ARG A 121 10.64 10.17 -6.61
N ASN A 122 10.76 8.86 -6.79
CA ASN A 122 9.90 7.87 -6.13
C ASN A 122 10.21 7.75 -4.63
N LEU A 123 11.47 7.88 -4.25
CA LEU A 123 11.91 7.78 -2.86
C LEU A 123 11.35 8.90 -1.96
N TYR A 124 10.94 10.04 -2.53
CA TYR A 124 10.32 11.13 -1.77
C TYR A 124 8.95 10.73 -1.19
N LEU A 125 8.07 10.11 -1.98
CA LEU A 125 6.81 9.58 -1.47
C LEU A 125 7.05 8.39 -0.52
N ALA A 126 8.00 7.52 -0.89
CA ALA A 126 8.32 6.34 -0.10
C ALA A 126 8.77 6.70 1.32
N SER A 127 9.58 7.75 1.50
CA SER A 127 10.02 8.20 2.82
C SER A 127 8.85 8.68 3.67
N GLN A 128 7.91 9.44 3.10
CA GLN A 128 6.73 9.92 3.83
C GLN A 128 5.85 8.76 4.32
N ILE A 129 5.63 7.76 3.47
CA ILE A 129 4.85 6.56 3.85
C ILE A 129 5.59 5.74 4.91
N GLN A 130 6.91 5.61 4.81
CA GLN A 130 7.73 4.93 5.82
C GLN A 130 7.66 5.63 7.18
N GLU A 131 7.67 6.96 7.20
CA GLU A 131 7.56 7.78 8.42
C GLU A 131 6.23 7.61 9.16
N MET A 132 5.16 7.18 8.47
CA MET A 132 3.86 6.86 9.09
C MET A 132 3.93 5.61 10.00
N GLY A 133 4.97 4.78 9.86
CA GLY A 133 5.14 3.56 10.65
C GLY A 133 4.30 2.36 10.21
N THR A 134 3.52 2.50 9.14
CA THR A 134 2.81 1.39 8.50
C THR A 134 3.82 0.48 7.79
N PRO A 135 3.78 -0.86 8.01
CA PRO A 135 4.67 -1.78 7.33
C PRO A 135 4.62 -1.62 5.81
N CYS A 136 5.78 -1.38 5.17
CA CYS A 136 5.83 -1.17 3.73
C CYS A 136 6.81 -2.10 3.01
N VAL A 137 6.48 -2.46 1.78
CA VAL A 137 7.35 -3.18 0.84
C VAL A 137 7.55 -2.31 -0.40
N LEU A 138 8.81 -2.08 -0.80
CA LEU A 138 9.14 -1.38 -2.04
C LEU A 138 9.19 -2.36 -3.21
N ALA A 139 8.25 -2.23 -4.14
CA ALA A 139 8.24 -2.92 -5.42
C ALA A 139 8.93 -2.04 -6.47
N LEU A 140 10.20 -2.33 -6.76
CA LEU A 140 10.93 -1.70 -7.85
C LEU A 140 10.44 -2.25 -9.19
N ASN A 141 9.89 -1.38 -10.02
CA ASN A 141 9.35 -1.68 -11.33
C ASN A 141 10.16 -0.98 -12.44
N MET A 142 9.90 -1.34 -13.70
CA MET A 142 10.58 -0.79 -14.88
C MET A 142 12.10 -1.07 -14.89
N MET A 143 12.49 -2.22 -14.33
CA MET A 143 13.89 -2.67 -14.23
C MET A 143 14.54 -2.95 -15.60
N ASP A 144 13.73 -3.16 -16.63
CA ASP A 144 14.16 -3.36 -18.03
C ASP A 144 14.59 -2.06 -18.72
N VAL A 145 14.16 -0.90 -18.20
CA VAL A 145 14.46 0.43 -18.74
C VAL A 145 15.50 1.19 -17.90
N ALA A 146 15.82 0.67 -16.71
CA ALA A 146 16.71 1.29 -15.73
C ALA A 146 18.21 1.18 -16.06
#